data_AF-A0A354S928-F1
#
_entry.id   AF-A0A354S928-F1
#
_cell.length_a   1.000
_cell.length_b   1.000
_cell.length_c   1.000
_cell.angle_alpha   90.00
_cell.angle_beta   90.00
_cell.angle_gamma   90.00
#
_symmetry.space_group_name_H-M   'P 1'
#
loop_
_entity.id
_entity.type
_entity.pdbx_description
1 polymer ?
#
loop_
_entity_poly.entity_id
_entity_poly.type
_entity_poly.pdbx_seq_one_letter_code
_entity_poly.pdbx_strand_id
1 'polypeptide(L)'
;RFTGLERREHDQGQHDGVRDVLAVSSAGMLIRRDVWERLDGFDPQLPLFRDDLDFCWRVHRAGERVIVVTDAVLHHREASAHGRRVSDLAIHHHRADREAAVHVLLAQSRTWASPFIALRLLLNSAVRALVFLIGKDFSAAGDEVQAVLHIVRHPRHLADSRHRIHQTSIEPFSVVNGLRPRLAWQARQAWEALLGIASTSGAASGATATVVETGPGDDASDFLDVSSSGLMKRLLVRPSVLMVLALTLFAAVATRGLWWGDGVLQGGALLPTPDGVGDLWTMYTQGWHDVGPGSIAPAPPYFMLIFSAGALLLGKSALAVQIVMLLGLAFAGWAAYFCLRSVIGSKPVRIWAAVMYAVLPTVTGAMTAGRLGTVIAAMVFPFALRSCVRLATTNTTLRRAAGTALLLAALAAAVPFFWL
;
A
#
# COMPACT_ATOMS: atom_id res chain seq x y z
N ARG A 1 -10.37 -9.47 -17.90
CA ARG A 1 -10.85 -9.20 -19.27
C ARG A 1 -10.09 -7.98 -19.79
N PHE A 2 -9.68 -7.98 -21.05
CA PHE A 2 -8.98 -6.86 -21.68
C PHE A 2 -9.98 -6.13 -22.58
N THR A 3 -10.18 -4.84 -22.36
CA THR A 3 -11.18 -4.02 -23.07
C THR A 3 -10.54 -3.00 -24.00
N GLY A 4 -9.23 -2.78 -23.91
CA GLY A 4 -8.51 -1.76 -24.67
C GLY A 4 -8.44 -0.39 -23.98
N LEU A 5 -9.30 -0.14 -23.00
CA LEU A 5 -9.37 1.11 -22.25
C LEU A 5 -8.50 1.08 -20.99
N GLU A 6 -7.81 2.19 -20.71
CA GLU A 6 -7.12 2.40 -19.44
C GLU A 6 -8.13 2.64 -18.30
N ARG A 7 -7.69 2.40 -17.06
CA ARG A 7 -8.54 2.61 -15.89
C ARG A 7 -8.88 4.11 -15.78
N ARG A 8 -10.18 4.45 -15.86
CA ARG A 8 -10.73 5.82 -15.94
C ARG A 8 -10.59 6.53 -17.28
N GLU A 9 -10.22 5.80 -18.33
CA GLU A 9 -10.35 6.32 -19.69
C GLU A 9 -11.82 6.27 -20.11
N HIS A 10 -12.36 7.41 -20.50
CA HIS A 10 -13.68 7.48 -21.12
C HIS A 10 -13.57 7.01 -22.57
N ASP A 11 -14.48 6.12 -22.97
CA ASP A 11 -14.65 5.76 -24.38
C ASP A 11 -15.29 6.94 -25.12
N GLN A 12 -14.55 7.49 -26.08
CA GLN A 12 -14.96 8.57 -26.98
C GLN A 12 -15.36 8.00 -28.36
N GLY A 13 -15.68 6.71 -28.44
CA GLY A 13 -16.02 6.00 -29.68
C GLY A 13 -14.81 5.41 -30.40
N GLN A 14 -13.61 5.43 -29.78
CA GLN A 14 -12.40 4.83 -30.36
C GLN A 14 -12.48 3.30 -30.50
N HIS A 15 -13.51 2.69 -29.94
CA HIS A 15 -13.71 1.25 -29.92
C HIS A 15 -14.99 0.78 -30.58
N ASP A 16 -15.74 1.69 -31.21
CA ASP A 16 -16.99 1.41 -31.89
C ASP A 16 -16.81 0.51 -33.12
N GLY A 17 -17.86 -0.25 -33.42
CA GLY A 17 -17.97 -1.11 -34.59
C GLY A 17 -18.00 -2.62 -34.25
N VAL A 18 -17.89 -3.41 -35.31
CA VAL A 18 -17.87 -4.88 -35.23
C VAL A 18 -16.43 -5.37 -35.38
N ARG A 19 -15.93 -6.07 -34.37
CA ARG A 19 -14.55 -6.58 -34.35
C ARG A 19 -14.44 -7.95 -33.71
N ASP A 20 -13.46 -8.73 -34.17
CA ASP A 20 -13.12 -10.01 -33.55
C ASP A 20 -12.50 -9.78 -32.17
N VAL A 21 -12.97 -10.55 -31.19
CA VAL A 21 -12.47 -10.52 -29.82
C VAL A 21 -12.20 -11.92 -29.31
N LEU A 22 -11.33 -12.03 -28.30
CA LEU A 22 -11.03 -13.30 -27.65
C LEU A 22 -12.29 -13.94 -27.04
N ALA A 23 -13.06 -13.14 -26.29
CA ALA A 23 -14.23 -13.59 -25.58
C ALA A 23 -15.20 -12.42 -25.32
N VAL A 24 -16.49 -12.74 -25.23
CA VAL A 24 -17.56 -11.84 -24.80
C VAL A 24 -18.20 -12.40 -23.53
N SER A 25 -18.79 -11.55 -22.69
CA SER A 25 -19.39 -11.98 -21.42
C SER A 25 -20.59 -12.90 -21.65
N SER A 26 -20.70 -14.00 -20.89
CA SER A 26 -21.87 -14.90 -20.90
C SER A 26 -23.19 -14.18 -20.55
N ALA A 27 -23.12 -13.04 -19.85
CA ALA A 27 -24.29 -12.22 -19.54
C ALA A 27 -24.95 -11.51 -20.75
N GLY A 28 -24.22 -11.36 -21.86
CA GLY A 28 -24.69 -10.66 -23.07
C GLY A 28 -24.32 -11.38 -24.36
N MET A 29 -24.16 -12.70 -24.31
CA MET A 29 -23.69 -13.52 -25.42
C MET A 29 -24.86 -14.01 -26.27
N LEU A 30 -24.80 -13.80 -27.58
CA LEU A 30 -25.69 -14.43 -28.55
C LEU A 30 -24.93 -15.52 -29.30
N ILE A 31 -25.45 -16.75 -29.28
CA ILE A 31 -24.75 -17.93 -29.80
C ILE A 31 -25.64 -18.60 -30.84
N ARG A 32 -25.06 -18.99 -31.98
CA ARG A 32 -25.77 -19.84 -32.93
C ARG A 32 -26.03 -21.21 -32.31
N ARG A 33 -27.26 -21.70 -32.42
CA ARG A 33 -27.70 -22.94 -31.78
C ARG A 33 -26.87 -24.16 -32.20
N ASP A 34 -26.53 -24.27 -33.48
CA ASP A 34 -25.71 -25.36 -34.00
C ASP A 34 -24.30 -25.37 -33.41
N VAL A 35 -23.69 -24.19 -33.21
CA VAL A 35 -22.39 -24.07 -32.53
C VAL A 35 -22.50 -24.46 -31.05
N TRP A 36 -23.56 -24.04 -30.37
CA TRP A 36 -23.81 -24.39 -28.97
C TRP A 36 -23.93 -25.92 -28.77
N GLU A 37 -24.75 -26.57 -29.60
CA GLU A 37 -24.97 -28.02 -29.56
C GLU A 37 -23.68 -28.78 -29.93
N ARG A 38 -22.95 -28.33 -30.95
CA ARG A 38 -21.67 -28.94 -31.36
C ARG A 38 -20.59 -28.85 -30.29
N LEU A 39 -20.55 -27.75 -29.53
CA LEU A 39 -19.56 -27.52 -28.47
C LEU A 39 -20.00 -28.03 -27.10
N ASP A 40 -21.19 -28.63 -26.99
CA ASP A 40 -21.74 -29.14 -25.73
C ASP A 40 -21.83 -28.05 -24.63
N GLY A 41 -22.09 -26.80 -25.02
CA GLY A 41 -22.24 -25.68 -24.09
C GLY A 41 -21.02 -25.36 -23.21
N PHE A 42 -21.24 -24.79 -22.02
CA PHE A 42 -20.19 -24.41 -21.08
C PHE A 42 -19.44 -25.59 -20.45
N ASP A 43 -18.32 -25.31 -19.79
CA ASP A 43 -17.62 -26.31 -18.99
C ASP A 43 -18.31 -26.53 -17.64
N PRO A 44 -18.82 -27.75 -17.32
CA PRO A 44 -19.36 -28.04 -15.99
C PRO A 44 -18.36 -27.77 -14.85
N GLN A 45 -17.06 -27.78 -15.17
CA GLN A 45 -15.99 -27.46 -14.21
C GLN A 45 -15.81 -25.95 -13.98
N LEU A 46 -16.50 -25.09 -14.75
CA LEU A 46 -16.47 -23.63 -14.66
C LEU A 46 -17.88 -23.08 -14.42
N PRO A 47 -18.45 -23.24 -13.21
CA PRO A 47 -19.87 -22.93 -12.98
C PRO A 47 -20.19 -21.44 -12.90
N LEU A 48 -19.20 -20.55 -12.69
CA LEU A 48 -19.48 -19.14 -12.40
C LEU A 48 -18.51 -18.14 -13.03
N PHE A 49 -17.21 -18.45 -13.03
CA PHE A 49 -16.18 -17.54 -13.52
C PHE A 49 -15.45 -18.15 -14.70
N ARG A 50 -15.09 -17.32 -15.68
CA ARG A 50 -14.28 -17.66 -16.86
C ARG A 50 -14.89 -18.76 -17.75
N ASP A 51 -16.15 -19.10 -17.54
CA ASP A 51 -17.00 -19.94 -18.38
C ASP A 51 -17.08 -19.36 -19.80
N ASP A 52 -17.27 -18.05 -19.88
CA ASP A 52 -17.29 -17.25 -21.09
C ASP A 52 -15.96 -17.34 -21.87
N LEU A 53 -14.84 -17.21 -21.16
CA LEU A 53 -13.50 -17.25 -21.75
C LEU A 53 -13.19 -18.64 -22.29
N ASP A 54 -13.51 -19.70 -21.55
CA ASP A 54 -13.31 -21.07 -22.03
C ASP A 54 -14.16 -21.37 -23.27
N PHE A 55 -15.45 -21.03 -23.22
CA PHE A 55 -16.37 -21.29 -24.32
C PHE A 55 -15.97 -20.53 -25.58
N CYS A 56 -15.72 -19.22 -25.49
CA CYS A 56 -15.27 -18.43 -26.65
C CYS A 56 -13.93 -18.92 -27.21
N TRP A 57 -13.03 -19.41 -26.36
CA TRP A 57 -11.78 -20.01 -26.84
C TRP A 57 -12.04 -21.33 -27.59
N ARG A 58 -12.95 -22.19 -27.09
CA ARG A 58 -13.39 -23.39 -27.82
C ARG A 58 -14.05 -23.03 -29.15
N VAL A 59 -14.86 -21.98 -29.21
CA VAL A 59 -15.46 -21.46 -30.46
C VAL A 59 -14.38 -21.12 -31.49
N HIS A 60 -13.36 -20.34 -31.11
CA HIS A 60 -12.22 -20.03 -31.98
C HIS A 60 -11.47 -21.29 -32.44
N ARG A 61 -11.30 -22.26 -31.54
CA ARG A 61 -10.64 -23.54 -31.87
C ARG A 61 -11.49 -24.45 -32.75
N ALA A 62 -12.80 -24.26 -32.79
CA ALA A 62 -13.70 -24.97 -33.69
C ALA A 62 -13.81 -24.31 -35.08
N GLY A 63 -13.01 -23.27 -35.35
CA GLY A 63 -13.02 -22.56 -36.64
C GLY A 63 -14.11 -21.48 -36.76
N GLU A 64 -14.82 -21.20 -35.67
CA GLU A 64 -15.84 -20.15 -35.62
C GLU A 64 -15.26 -18.84 -35.12
N ARG A 65 -15.99 -17.73 -35.32
CA ARG A 65 -15.57 -16.39 -34.89
C ARG A 65 -16.38 -15.91 -33.69
N VAL A 66 -15.71 -15.18 -32.80
CA VAL A 66 -16.33 -14.44 -31.71
C VAL A 66 -16.15 -12.96 -32.00
N ILE A 67 -17.27 -12.25 -32.15
CA ILE A 67 -17.30 -10.83 -32.46
C ILE A 67 -17.99 -10.06 -31.34
N VAL A 68 -17.52 -8.84 -31.10
CA VAL A 68 -18.26 -7.85 -30.29
C VAL A 68 -18.95 -6.88 -31.23
N VAL A 69 -20.19 -6.52 -30.90
CA VAL A 69 -20.99 -5.50 -31.58
C VAL A 69 -21.22 -4.38 -30.56
N THR A 70 -20.54 -3.25 -30.70
CA THR A 70 -20.59 -2.18 -29.69
C THR A 70 -21.96 -1.51 -29.59
N ASP A 71 -22.75 -1.53 -30.65
CA ASP A 71 -24.11 -0.98 -30.67
C ASP A 71 -25.10 -1.82 -29.83
N ALA A 72 -24.75 -3.08 -29.53
CA ALA A 72 -25.56 -3.97 -28.70
C ALA A 72 -25.20 -3.81 -27.22
N VAL A 73 -25.94 -2.92 -26.53
CA VAL A 73 -25.69 -2.57 -25.13
C VAL A 73 -26.57 -3.38 -24.18
N LEU A 74 -25.96 -3.95 -23.14
CA LEU A 74 -26.63 -4.61 -22.03
C LEU A 74 -26.08 -4.10 -20.69
N HIS A 75 -26.98 -3.83 -19.74
CA HIS A 75 -26.60 -3.42 -18.40
C HIS A 75 -26.52 -4.63 -17.46
N HIS A 76 -25.32 -4.92 -16.97
CA HIS A 76 -25.08 -6.01 -16.00
C HIS A 76 -24.62 -5.43 -14.65
N ARG A 77 -25.24 -5.88 -13.55
CA ARG A 77 -24.92 -5.39 -12.19
C ARG A 77 -23.69 -6.04 -11.54
N GLU A 78 -23.13 -7.08 -12.15
CA GLU A 78 -21.89 -7.76 -11.71
C GLU A 78 -21.84 -8.12 -10.22
N ALA A 79 -23.00 -8.42 -9.62
CA ALA A 79 -23.13 -8.53 -8.17
C ALA A 79 -22.28 -9.67 -7.58
N SER A 80 -22.07 -10.77 -8.31
CA SER A 80 -21.23 -11.89 -7.88
C SER A 80 -19.73 -11.60 -8.01
N ALA A 81 -19.32 -10.78 -8.99
CA ALA A 81 -17.92 -10.39 -9.17
C ALA A 81 -17.46 -9.38 -8.12
N HIS A 82 -18.35 -8.48 -7.71
CA HIS A 82 -18.10 -7.45 -6.68
C HIS A 82 -18.46 -7.91 -5.25
N GLY A 83 -18.75 -9.20 -5.03
CA GLY A 83 -19.13 -9.72 -3.71
C GLY A 83 -20.41 -9.14 -3.12
N ARG A 84 -21.24 -8.42 -3.92
CA ARG A 84 -22.53 -7.85 -3.53
C ARG A 84 -23.63 -8.92 -3.39
N ARG A 85 -23.38 -10.13 -3.88
CA ARG A 85 -24.21 -11.31 -3.68
C ARG A 85 -23.34 -12.45 -3.17
N VAL A 86 -23.70 -12.99 -2.01
CA VAL A 86 -23.16 -14.28 -1.56
C VAL A 86 -23.75 -15.35 -2.47
N SER A 87 -22.89 -16.00 -3.25
CA SER A 87 -23.28 -17.12 -4.11
C SER A 87 -22.96 -18.41 -3.39
N ASP A 88 -23.92 -19.32 -3.28
CA ASP A 88 -23.69 -20.67 -2.73
C ASP A 88 -22.63 -21.44 -3.54
N LEU A 89 -22.46 -21.09 -4.82
CA LEU A 89 -21.46 -21.66 -5.73
C LEU A 89 -20.06 -21.04 -5.56
N ALA A 90 -19.92 -19.90 -4.88
CA ALA A 90 -18.65 -19.18 -4.71
C ALA A 90 -18.60 -18.38 -3.41
N ILE A 91 -18.44 -19.10 -2.29
CA ILE A 91 -18.31 -18.52 -0.93
C ILE A 91 -17.13 -17.53 -0.87
N HIS A 92 -16.01 -17.83 -1.55
CA HIS A 92 -14.85 -16.96 -1.70
C HIS A 92 -14.69 -16.58 -3.18
N HIS A 93 -15.30 -15.47 -3.60
CA HIS A 93 -15.32 -15.01 -4.99
C HIS A 93 -13.92 -14.87 -5.62
N HIS A 94 -12.95 -14.32 -4.88
CA HIS A 94 -11.55 -14.21 -5.37
C HIS A 94 -10.91 -15.57 -5.62
N ARG A 95 -11.12 -16.53 -4.72
CA ARG A 95 -10.61 -17.89 -4.86
C ARG A 95 -11.24 -18.58 -6.08
N ALA A 96 -12.57 -18.49 -6.22
CA ALA A 96 -13.30 -19.12 -7.31
C ALA A 96 -12.90 -18.54 -8.69
N ASP A 97 -12.75 -17.22 -8.83
CA ASP A 97 -12.23 -16.61 -10.07
C ASP A 97 -10.79 -17.06 -10.36
N ARG A 98 -9.96 -17.19 -9.32
CA ARG A 98 -8.56 -17.62 -9.46
C ARG A 98 -8.45 -19.09 -9.88
N GLU A 99 -9.20 -19.97 -9.24
CA GLU A 99 -9.31 -21.39 -9.59
C GLU A 99 -9.74 -21.54 -11.05
N ALA A 100 -10.80 -20.84 -11.46
CA ALA A 100 -11.27 -20.84 -12.84
C ALA A 100 -10.21 -20.32 -13.82
N ALA A 101 -9.51 -19.23 -13.51
CA ALA A 101 -8.47 -18.68 -14.37
C ALA A 101 -7.29 -19.65 -14.57
N VAL A 102 -6.82 -20.30 -13.51
CA VAL A 102 -5.73 -21.29 -13.61
C VAL A 102 -6.23 -22.54 -14.35
N HIS A 103 -7.47 -22.97 -14.13
CA HIS A 103 -8.10 -24.09 -14.82
C HIS A 103 -8.17 -23.85 -16.34
N VAL A 104 -8.73 -22.73 -16.78
CA VAL A 104 -8.84 -22.36 -18.21
C VAL A 104 -7.47 -22.31 -18.87
N LEU A 105 -6.48 -21.67 -18.23
CA LEU A 105 -5.13 -21.56 -18.80
C LEU A 105 -4.45 -22.92 -18.97
N LEU A 106 -4.65 -23.85 -18.03
CA LEU A 106 -4.09 -25.19 -18.11
C LEU A 106 -4.86 -26.08 -19.08
N ALA A 107 -6.19 -25.98 -19.12
CA ALA A 107 -7.05 -26.75 -20.00
C ALA A 107 -6.80 -26.39 -21.47
N GLN A 108 -6.60 -25.10 -21.76
CA GLN A 108 -6.34 -24.58 -23.11
C GLN A 108 -4.84 -24.56 -23.49
N SER A 109 -3.95 -25.03 -22.62
CA SER A 109 -2.52 -25.14 -22.92
C SER A 109 -2.18 -26.43 -23.68
N ARG A 110 -1.10 -26.41 -24.47
CA ARG A 110 -0.56 -27.63 -25.07
C ARG A 110 -0.12 -28.58 -23.96
N THR A 111 -0.41 -29.87 -24.09
CA THR A 111 -0.12 -30.89 -23.07
C THR A 111 1.34 -30.88 -22.62
N TRP A 112 2.28 -30.70 -23.56
CA TRP A 112 3.72 -30.62 -23.26
C TRP A 112 4.14 -29.29 -22.61
N ALA A 113 3.42 -28.20 -22.88
CA ALA A 113 3.67 -26.87 -22.29
C ALA A 113 3.00 -26.70 -20.92
N SER A 114 2.02 -27.56 -20.60
CA SER A 114 1.29 -27.58 -19.34
C SER A 114 2.19 -27.57 -18.09
N PRO A 115 3.25 -28.40 -17.96
CA PRO A 115 4.10 -28.36 -16.76
C PRO A 115 4.84 -27.02 -16.61
N PHE A 116 5.30 -26.43 -17.71
CA PHE A 116 5.97 -25.11 -17.68
C PHE A 116 5.00 -23.98 -17.33
N ILE A 117 3.78 -24.03 -17.87
CA ILE A 117 2.72 -23.06 -17.54
C ILE A 117 2.29 -23.23 -16.08
N ALA A 118 2.12 -24.46 -15.60
CA ALA A 118 1.82 -24.74 -14.20
C ALA A 118 2.91 -24.21 -13.27
N LEU A 119 4.18 -24.44 -13.59
CA LEU A 119 5.32 -23.91 -12.83
C LEU A 119 5.31 -22.37 -12.82
N ARG A 120 5.10 -21.74 -13.97
CA ARG A 120 4.98 -20.26 -14.06
C ARG A 120 3.81 -19.75 -13.22
N LEU A 121 2.65 -20.41 -13.24
CA LEU A 121 1.48 -20.03 -12.45
C LEU A 121 1.73 -20.23 -10.95
N LEU A 122 2.45 -21.29 -10.56
CA LEU A 122 2.91 -21.52 -9.19
C LEU A 122 3.82 -20.40 -8.71
N LEU A 123 4.87 -20.05 -9.48
CA LEU A 123 5.79 -18.97 -9.14
C LEU A 123 5.05 -17.62 -9.02
N ASN A 124 4.16 -17.32 -9.97
CA ASN A 124 3.35 -16.09 -9.92
C ASN A 124 2.43 -16.06 -8.70
N SER A 125 1.81 -17.19 -8.35
CA SER A 125 0.92 -17.28 -7.19
C SER A 125 1.71 -17.20 -5.89
N ALA A 126 2.92 -17.76 -5.82
CA ALA A 126 3.82 -17.63 -4.68
C ALA A 126 4.25 -16.16 -4.46
N VAL A 127 4.60 -15.45 -5.53
CA VAL A 127 4.92 -14.01 -5.45
C VAL A 127 3.71 -13.20 -4.99
N ARG A 128 2.51 -13.46 -5.53
CA ARG A 128 1.27 -12.78 -5.07
C ARG A 128 0.95 -13.10 -3.62
N ALA A 129 1.05 -14.35 -3.20
CA ALA A 129 0.83 -14.77 -1.82
C ALA A 129 1.83 -14.08 -0.87
N LEU A 130 3.10 -13.96 -1.26
CA LEU A 130 4.10 -13.21 -0.49
C LEU A 130 3.73 -11.73 -0.37
N VAL A 131 3.28 -11.09 -1.46
CA VAL A 131 2.81 -9.70 -1.46
C VAL A 131 1.59 -9.53 -0.54
N PHE A 132 0.63 -10.47 -0.55
CA PHE A 132 -0.51 -10.45 0.35
C PHE A 132 -0.09 -10.66 1.81
N LEU A 133 0.87 -11.56 2.08
CA LEU A 133 1.43 -11.80 3.40
C LEU A 133 2.14 -10.57 3.97
N ILE A 134 2.98 -9.89 3.16
CA ILE A 134 3.58 -8.59 3.50
C ILE A 134 2.49 -7.55 3.73
N GLY A 135 1.44 -7.59 2.93
CA GLY A 135 0.22 -6.81 3.09
C GLY A 135 -0.67 -7.22 4.28
N LYS A 136 -0.29 -8.25 5.06
CA LYS A 136 -1.05 -8.83 6.17
C LYS A 136 -2.47 -9.29 5.82
N ASP A 137 -2.72 -9.66 4.57
CA ASP A 137 -3.96 -10.26 4.11
C ASP A 137 -3.78 -11.78 4.01
N PHE A 138 -3.94 -12.45 5.16
CA PHE A 138 -3.75 -13.90 5.26
C PHE A 138 -4.84 -14.68 4.51
N SER A 139 -6.05 -14.12 4.43
CA SER A 139 -7.16 -14.69 3.64
C SER A 139 -6.82 -14.75 2.15
N ALA A 140 -6.42 -13.62 1.56
CA ALA A 140 -6.08 -13.58 0.14
C ALA A 140 -4.82 -14.41 -0.18
N ALA A 141 -3.84 -14.45 0.72
CA ALA A 141 -2.69 -15.33 0.58
C ALA A 141 -3.10 -16.82 0.60
N GLY A 142 -4.02 -17.19 1.50
CA GLY A 142 -4.61 -18.53 1.56
C GLY A 142 -5.37 -18.88 0.28
N ASP A 143 -6.16 -17.96 -0.25
CA ASP A 143 -6.94 -18.15 -1.48
C ASP A 143 -6.05 -18.43 -2.70
N GLU A 144 -4.90 -17.74 -2.84
CA GLU A 144 -3.94 -18.01 -3.93
C GLU A 144 -3.36 -19.43 -3.85
N VAL A 145 -2.99 -19.88 -2.66
CA VAL A 145 -2.40 -21.21 -2.45
C VAL A 145 -3.45 -22.29 -2.67
N GLN A 146 -4.65 -22.10 -2.12
CA GLN A 146 -5.75 -23.06 -2.27
C GLN A 146 -6.19 -23.17 -3.73
N ALA A 147 -6.18 -22.07 -4.49
CA ALA A 147 -6.58 -22.11 -5.89
C ALA A 147 -5.67 -23.01 -6.74
N VAL A 148 -4.35 -22.92 -6.52
CA VAL A 148 -3.38 -23.79 -7.21
C VAL A 148 -3.49 -25.23 -6.70
N LEU A 149 -3.65 -25.40 -5.39
CA LEU A 149 -3.75 -26.71 -4.76
C LEU A 149 -5.00 -27.48 -5.21
N HIS A 150 -6.11 -26.79 -5.47
CA HIS A 150 -7.35 -27.39 -5.97
C HIS A 150 -7.12 -28.15 -7.28
N ILE A 151 -6.37 -27.54 -8.21
CA ILE A 151 -6.11 -28.13 -9.53
C ILE A 151 -5.14 -29.30 -9.45
N VAL A 152 -4.12 -29.20 -8.58
CA VAL A 152 -3.21 -30.31 -8.32
C VAL A 152 -3.95 -31.50 -7.70
N ARG A 153 -4.96 -31.26 -6.86
CA ARG A 153 -5.77 -32.29 -6.21
C ARG A 153 -6.80 -32.94 -7.13
N HIS A 154 -7.28 -32.25 -8.16
CA HIS A 154 -8.33 -32.74 -9.06
C HIS A 154 -7.86 -32.82 -10.53
N PRO A 155 -6.86 -33.67 -10.85
CA PRO A 155 -6.32 -33.76 -12.21
C PRO A 155 -7.35 -34.31 -13.22
N ARG A 156 -8.34 -35.09 -12.76
CA ARG A 156 -9.40 -35.63 -13.63
C ARG A 156 -10.25 -34.53 -14.25
N HIS A 157 -10.61 -33.50 -13.47
CA HIS A 157 -11.41 -32.39 -13.99
C HIS A 157 -10.69 -31.66 -15.12
N LEU A 158 -9.36 -31.50 -15.00
CA LEU A 158 -8.54 -30.92 -16.06
C LEU A 158 -8.46 -31.83 -17.30
N ALA A 159 -8.39 -33.15 -17.10
CA ALA A 159 -8.38 -34.11 -18.19
C ALA A 159 -9.72 -34.13 -18.95
N ASP A 160 -10.85 -34.05 -18.23
CA ASP A 160 -12.19 -34.02 -18.81
C ASP A 160 -12.40 -32.75 -19.66
N SER A 161 -12.03 -31.58 -19.13
CA SER A 161 -12.05 -30.32 -19.90
C SER A 161 -11.18 -30.40 -21.15
N ARG A 162 -9.96 -30.96 -21.05
CA ARG A 162 -9.07 -31.15 -22.21
C ARG A 162 -9.65 -32.07 -23.26
N HIS A 163 -10.28 -33.16 -22.85
CA HIS A 163 -10.92 -34.09 -23.75
C HIS A 163 -12.03 -33.40 -24.56
N ARG A 164 -12.92 -32.65 -23.88
CA ARG A 164 -13.99 -31.87 -24.54
C ARG A 164 -13.44 -30.84 -25.53
N ILE A 165 -12.37 -30.14 -25.14
CA ILE A 165 -11.70 -29.18 -26.03
C ILE A 165 -11.10 -29.89 -27.26
N HIS A 166 -10.48 -31.06 -27.09
CA HIS A 166 -9.86 -31.79 -28.19
C HIS A 166 -10.88 -32.40 -29.17
N GLN A 167 -12.04 -32.83 -28.68
CA GLN A 167 -13.11 -33.38 -29.52
C GLN A 167 -13.66 -32.39 -30.54
N THR A 168 -13.60 -31.10 -30.24
CA THR A 168 -14.23 -30.02 -31.02
C THR A 168 -13.22 -29.10 -31.73
N SER A 169 -11.93 -29.29 -31.47
CA SER A 169 -10.86 -28.44 -32.00
C SER A 169 -10.48 -28.84 -33.43
N ILE A 170 -10.67 -27.92 -34.37
CA ILE A 170 -10.24 -28.02 -35.76
C ILE A 170 -9.00 -27.14 -35.99
N GLU A 171 -9.00 -25.93 -35.42
CA GLU A 171 -7.94 -24.94 -35.54
C GLU A 171 -6.81 -25.14 -34.51
N PRO A 172 -5.56 -24.72 -34.82
CA PRO A 172 -4.45 -24.81 -33.90
C PRO A 172 -4.58 -23.81 -32.74
N PHE A 173 -3.91 -24.10 -31.62
CA PHE A 173 -3.85 -23.23 -30.44
C PHE A 173 -3.39 -21.79 -30.73
N SER A 174 -2.72 -21.55 -31.86
CA SER A 174 -2.23 -20.23 -32.28
C SER A 174 -3.30 -19.31 -32.86
N VAL A 175 -4.48 -19.81 -33.23
CA VAL A 175 -5.58 -19.00 -33.80
C VAL A 175 -5.93 -17.81 -32.90
N VAL A 176 -5.78 -18.01 -31.59
CA VAL A 176 -6.12 -17.03 -30.56
C VAL A 176 -4.97 -16.06 -30.25
N ASN A 177 -3.74 -16.31 -30.71
CA ASN A 177 -2.57 -15.51 -30.33
C ASN A 177 -2.70 -14.04 -30.74
N GLY A 178 -3.32 -13.75 -31.88
CA GLY A 178 -3.57 -12.37 -32.34
C GLY A 178 -4.60 -11.61 -31.51
N LEU A 179 -5.48 -12.34 -30.81
CA LEU A 179 -6.55 -11.78 -29.97
C LEU A 179 -6.14 -11.62 -28.51
N ARG A 180 -4.96 -12.13 -28.12
CA ARG A 180 -4.44 -11.98 -26.76
C ARG A 180 -3.74 -10.63 -26.59
N PRO A 181 -3.85 -10.00 -25.40
CA PRO A 181 -3.11 -8.77 -25.12
C PRO A 181 -1.60 -9.02 -25.23
N ARG A 182 -0.89 -8.09 -25.89
CA ARG A 182 0.56 -8.15 -26.10
C ARG A 182 1.31 -8.23 -24.77
N LEU A 183 2.45 -8.92 -24.76
CA LEU A 183 3.30 -9.09 -23.56
C LEU A 183 3.73 -7.74 -22.95
N ALA A 184 4.03 -6.74 -23.78
CA ALA A 184 4.39 -5.40 -23.32
C ALA A 184 3.28 -4.75 -22.47
N TRP A 185 2.03 -4.96 -22.86
CA TRP A 185 0.88 -4.42 -22.13
C TRP A 185 0.66 -5.16 -20.82
N GLN A 186 0.80 -6.49 -20.82
CA GLN A 186 0.76 -7.30 -19.58
C GLN A 186 1.87 -6.90 -18.60
N ALA A 187 3.08 -6.64 -19.09
CA ALA A 187 4.21 -6.18 -18.29
C ALA A 187 3.98 -4.77 -17.74
N ARG A 188 3.46 -3.86 -18.56
CA ARG A 188 3.09 -2.50 -18.12
C ARG A 188 2.02 -2.54 -17.03
N GLN A 189 0.97 -3.35 -17.18
CA GLN A 189 -0.04 -3.52 -16.14
C GLN A 189 0.53 -4.11 -14.84
N ALA A 190 1.41 -5.11 -14.94
CA ALA A 190 2.08 -5.66 -13.77
C ALA A 190 2.96 -4.61 -13.07
N TRP A 191 3.65 -3.78 -13.85
CA TRP A 191 4.46 -2.67 -13.37
C TRP A 191 3.60 -1.58 -12.72
N GLU A 192 2.49 -1.19 -13.32
CA GLU A 192 1.53 -0.22 -12.77
C GLU A 192 0.87 -0.74 -11.48
N ALA A 193 0.56 -2.04 -11.39
CA ALA A 193 0.06 -2.65 -10.16
C ALA A 193 1.12 -2.65 -9.04
N LEU A 194 2.38 -2.97 -9.37
CA LEU A 194 3.52 -2.91 -8.45
C LEU A 194 3.80 -1.49 -7.98
N LEU A 195 3.83 -0.53 -8.91
CA LEU A 195 3.97 0.89 -8.61
C LEU A 195 2.77 1.39 -7.82
N GLY A 196 1.55 0.91 -8.07
CA GLY A 196 0.36 1.23 -7.29
C GLY A 196 0.46 0.78 -5.84
N ILE A 197 1.02 -0.41 -5.60
CA ILE A 197 1.34 -0.91 -4.26
C ILE A 197 2.37 0.01 -3.58
N ALA A 198 3.36 0.52 -4.34
CA ALA A 198 4.41 1.38 -3.82
C ALA A 198 4.01 2.87 -3.66
N SER A 199 3.10 3.39 -4.49
CA SER A 199 2.84 4.82 -4.67
C SER A 199 1.60 5.36 -3.93
N THR A 200 1.02 4.60 -3.01
CA THR A 200 -0.10 5.03 -2.14
C THR A 200 -1.42 5.39 -2.84
N SER A 201 -1.49 5.23 -4.16
CA SER A 201 -2.75 5.20 -4.90
C SER A 201 -3.39 3.82 -4.68
N GLY A 202 -4.71 3.76 -4.49
CA GLY A 202 -5.48 2.52 -4.33
C GLY A 202 -5.50 1.61 -5.57
N ALA A 203 -4.44 1.65 -6.39
CA ALA A 203 -4.25 0.88 -7.61
C ALA A 203 -3.86 -0.58 -7.34
N ALA A 204 -3.67 -0.97 -6.08
CA ALA A 204 -3.52 -2.37 -5.68
C ALA A 204 -4.87 -3.11 -5.60
N SER A 205 -5.79 -2.86 -6.54
CA SER A 205 -6.84 -3.84 -6.84
C SER A 205 -6.26 -4.77 -7.87
N GLY A 206 -6.25 -6.07 -7.55
CA GLY A 206 -5.87 -7.11 -8.49
C GLY A 206 -6.67 -6.97 -9.79
N ALA A 207 -6.11 -7.48 -10.87
CA ALA A 207 -6.71 -7.50 -12.20
C ALA A 207 -7.98 -8.38 -12.31
N THR A 208 -8.93 -8.25 -11.39
CA THR A 208 -10.34 -8.51 -11.65
C THR A 208 -10.84 -7.33 -12.48
N ALA A 209 -10.72 -7.49 -13.79
CA ALA A 209 -11.13 -6.48 -14.74
C ALA A 209 -12.60 -6.12 -14.55
N THR A 210 -12.84 -4.88 -14.13
CA THR A 210 -14.12 -4.21 -14.29
C THR A 210 -14.44 -4.13 -15.79
N VAL A 211 -15.64 -4.55 -16.17
CA VAL A 211 -16.18 -4.29 -17.52
C VAL A 211 -16.30 -2.78 -17.70
N VAL A 212 -16.14 -2.31 -18.94
CA VAL A 212 -16.20 -0.88 -19.31
C VAL A 212 -17.53 -0.28 -18.84
N GLU A 213 -17.50 0.71 -17.95
CA GLU A 213 -18.65 1.56 -17.66
C GLU A 213 -18.68 2.70 -18.69
N THR A 214 -19.71 2.71 -19.55
CA THR A 214 -19.95 3.78 -20.53
C THR A 214 -20.94 4.85 -20.02
N GLY A 215 -21.04 5.04 -18.70
CA GLY A 215 -21.92 6.04 -18.07
C GLY A 215 -21.15 7.03 -17.18
N PRO A 216 -21.75 8.17 -16.79
CA PRO A 216 -21.16 9.07 -15.81
C PRO A 216 -21.13 8.34 -14.46
N GLY A 217 -19.94 7.88 -14.05
CA GLY A 217 -19.74 7.10 -12.82
C GLY A 217 -19.92 7.95 -11.56
N ASP A 218 -20.72 7.43 -10.63
CA ASP A 218 -20.85 7.98 -9.27
C ASP A 218 -19.62 7.53 -8.44
N ASP A 219 -18.83 8.50 -7.96
CA ASP A 219 -17.58 8.32 -7.17
C ASP A 219 -17.75 7.41 -5.93
N ALA A 220 -18.99 7.09 -5.55
CA ALA A 220 -19.33 6.23 -4.43
C ALA A 220 -19.00 4.72 -4.66
N SER A 221 -18.91 4.25 -5.89
CA SER A 221 -18.61 2.83 -6.19
C SER A 221 -17.12 2.47 -6.01
N ASP A 222 -16.22 3.45 -6.23
CA ASP A 222 -14.75 3.30 -6.17
C ASP A 222 -14.22 3.16 -4.71
N PHE A 223 -15.07 3.40 -3.70
CA PHE A 223 -14.72 3.28 -2.27
C PHE A 223 -14.98 1.89 -1.66
N LEU A 224 -15.70 1.00 -2.34
CA LEU A 224 -16.26 -0.22 -1.72
C LEU A 224 -15.60 -1.54 -2.16
N ASP A 225 -14.67 -1.53 -3.12
CA ASP A 225 -13.84 -2.69 -3.49
C ASP A 225 -12.72 -3.01 -2.47
N VAL A 226 -12.83 -2.46 -1.26
CA VAL A 226 -11.86 -2.56 -0.17
C VAL A 226 -12.47 -3.36 0.97
N SER A 227 -12.79 -4.64 0.77
CA SER A 227 -13.25 -5.52 1.87
C SER A 227 -12.21 -6.51 2.39
N SER A 228 -11.05 -6.68 1.76
CA SER A 228 -10.03 -7.65 2.21
C SER A 228 -8.67 -7.06 2.60
N SER A 229 -8.34 -5.84 2.20
CA SER A 229 -7.03 -5.26 2.57
C SER A 229 -7.04 -4.80 4.03
N GLY A 230 -6.50 -5.64 4.91
CA GLY A 230 -6.47 -5.44 6.35
C GLY A 230 -6.09 -4.02 6.77
N LEU A 231 -6.72 -3.53 7.85
CA LEU A 231 -6.54 -2.19 8.44
C LEU A 231 -5.06 -1.77 8.55
N MET A 232 -4.16 -2.73 8.76
CA MET A 232 -2.72 -2.51 8.85
C MET A 232 -2.08 -2.10 7.52
N LYS A 233 -2.51 -2.65 6.37
CA LYS A 233 -2.07 -2.22 5.03
C LYS A 233 -2.53 -0.79 4.76
N ARG A 234 -3.78 -0.48 5.15
CA ARG A 234 -4.33 0.88 5.04
C ARG A 234 -3.62 1.90 5.92
N LEU A 235 -2.98 1.46 7.01
CA LEU A 235 -2.15 2.28 7.89
C LEU A 235 -0.70 2.41 7.37
N LEU A 236 -0.07 1.30 6.99
CA LEU A 236 1.32 1.24 6.50
C LEU A 236 1.50 1.92 5.14
N VAL A 237 0.50 1.86 4.26
CA VAL A 237 0.53 2.50 2.94
C VAL A 237 0.14 3.99 3.01
N ARG A 238 -0.10 4.54 4.21
CA ARG A 238 -0.31 6.00 4.32
C ARG A 238 0.99 6.72 3.98
N PRO A 239 0.97 7.75 3.11
CA PRO A 239 2.17 8.48 2.73
C PRO A 239 2.90 9.10 3.93
N SER A 240 2.16 9.46 4.98
CA SER A 240 2.73 9.94 6.24
C SER A 240 3.55 8.88 6.98
N VAL A 241 3.10 7.62 6.96
CA VAL A 241 3.77 6.51 7.65
C VAL A 241 5.01 6.10 6.87
N LEU A 242 4.93 6.02 5.54
CA LEU A 242 6.09 5.77 4.69
C LEU A 242 7.17 6.85 4.85
N MET A 243 6.78 8.12 4.90
CA MET A 243 7.71 9.23 5.14
C MET A 243 8.40 9.09 6.50
N VAL A 244 7.65 8.83 7.57
CA VAL A 244 8.22 8.63 8.91
C VAL A 244 9.15 7.43 8.92
N LEU A 245 8.74 6.30 8.34
CA LEU A 245 9.55 5.10 8.26
C LEU A 245 10.85 5.33 7.47
N ALA A 246 10.79 6.07 6.37
CA ALA A 246 11.96 6.47 5.59
C ALA A 246 12.90 7.40 6.39
N LEU A 247 12.37 8.39 7.10
CA LEU A 247 13.17 9.28 7.96
C LEU A 247 13.76 8.54 9.16
N THR A 248 13.04 7.59 9.75
CA THR A 248 13.55 6.74 10.84
C THR A 248 14.64 5.80 10.33
N LEU A 249 14.48 5.20 9.15
CA LEU A 249 15.51 4.38 8.52
C LEU A 249 16.76 5.22 8.21
N PHE A 250 16.57 6.42 7.66
CA PHE A 250 17.67 7.36 7.43
C PHE A 250 18.39 7.73 8.72
N ALA A 251 17.66 8.02 9.80
CA ALA A 251 18.24 8.31 11.11
C ALA A 251 18.98 7.09 11.71
N ALA A 252 18.45 5.88 11.56
CA ALA A 252 19.10 4.65 11.99
C ALA A 252 20.41 4.39 11.22
N VAL A 253 20.42 4.62 9.91
CA VAL A 253 21.63 4.53 9.07
C VAL A 253 22.64 5.62 9.42
N ALA A 254 22.19 6.86 9.64
CA ALA A 254 23.05 7.97 10.05
C ALA A 254 23.71 7.70 11.41
N THR A 255 22.98 7.03 12.32
CA THR A 255 23.47 6.60 13.62
C THR A 255 24.12 5.22 13.62
N ARG A 256 24.48 4.65 12.45
CA ARG A 256 25.11 3.31 12.35
C ARG A 256 26.30 3.09 13.29
N GLY A 257 27.07 4.15 13.58
CA GLY A 257 28.19 4.10 14.53
C GLY A 257 27.78 3.84 15.98
N LEU A 258 26.54 4.15 16.36
CA LEU A 258 25.97 3.81 17.66
C LEU A 258 25.68 2.31 17.79
N TRP A 259 25.26 1.65 16.70
CA TRP A 259 24.84 0.25 16.71
C TRP A 259 25.98 -0.73 16.42
N TRP A 260 26.91 -0.33 15.56
CA TRP A 260 28.04 -1.16 15.11
C TRP A 260 29.41 -0.69 15.62
N GLY A 261 29.48 0.47 16.29
CA GLY A 261 30.70 1.01 16.89
C GLY A 261 30.71 0.89 18.41
N ASP A 262 31.34 1.86 19.09
CA ASP A 262 31.59 1.83 20.55
C ASP A 262 30.34 1.97 21.42
N GLY A 263 29.14 2.12 20.83
CA GLY A 263 27.88 2.15 21.58
C GLY A 263 27.61 3.42 22.39
N VAL A 264 28.52 4.41 22.34
CA VAL A 264 28.40 5.66 23.09
C VAL A 264 27.95 6.79 22.16
N LEU A 265 26.85 7.47 22.53
CA LEU A 265 26.50 8.74 21.91
C LEU A 265 27.50 9.81 22.34
N GLN A 266 28.33 10.25 21.39
CA GLN A 266 29.26 11.36 21.59
C GLN A 266 28.91 12.50 20.64
N GLY A 267 28.89 13.71 21.17
CA GLY A 267 28.69 14.94 20.41
C GLY A 267 29.36 16.10 21.14
N GLY A 268 29.84 17.11 20.42
CA GLY A 268 30.64 18.19 21.01
C GLY A 268 29.94 19.00 22.12
N ALA A 269 28.59 18.98 22.17
CA ALA A 269 27.79 19.59 23.21
C ALA A 269 27.00 18.57 24.07
N LEU A 270 27.15 17.27 23.82
CA LEU A 270 26.46 16.21 24.56
C LEU A 270 27.34 15.75 25.72
N LEU A 271 27.00 16.18 26.94
CA LEU A 271 27.65 15.72 28.15
C LEU A 271 27.26 14.25 28.46
N PRO A 272 28.12 13.49 29.15
CA PRO A 272 27.78 12.14 29.59
C PRO A 272 26.50 12.18 30.43
N THR A 273 25.46 11.50 29.93
CA THR A 273 24.18 11.40 30.63
C THR A 273 24.32 10.52 31.86
N PRO A 274 23.80 10.95 33.03
CA PRO A 274 23.67 10.08 34.19
C PRO A 274 22.84 8.84 33.87
N ASP A 275 23.11 7.73 34.55
CA ASP A 275 22.45 6.43 34.31
C ASP A 275 21.00 6.41 34.83
N GLY A 276 20.71 7.16 35.89
CA GLY A 276 19.41 7.23 36.54
C GLY A 276 18.69 8.58 36.40
N VAL A 277 17.36 8.52 36.37
CA VAL A 277 16.47 9.69 36.45
C VAL A 277 16.58 10.43 37.79
N GLY A 278 16.90 9.73 38.88
CA GLY A 278 17.19 10.34 40.18
C GLY A 278 18.47 11.20 40.16
N ASP A 279 19.47 10.79 39.38
CA ASP A 279 20.72 11.53 39.21
C ASP A 279 20.48 12.77 38.35
N LEU A 280 19.63 12.70 37.32
CA LEU A 280 19.19 13.87 36.56
C LEU A 280 18.46 14.90 37.44
N TRP A 281 17.60 14.44 38.37
CA TRP A 281 16.92 15.33 39.31
C TRP A 281 17.92 16.03 40.23
N THR A 282 18.84 15.25 40.80
CA THR A 282 19.89 15.77 41.67
C THR A 282 20.75 16.78 40.93
N MET A 283 21.19 16.45 39.71
CA MET A 283 21.94 17.33 38.82
C MET A 283 21.17 18.61 38.48
N TYR A 284 19.84 18.58 38.38
CA TYR A 284 19.06 19.80 38.15
C TYR A 284 18.94 20.70 39.39
N THR A 285 18.81 20.08 40.57
CA THR A 285 18.64 20.81 41.84
C THR A 285 19.94 21.31 42.46
N GLN A 286 21.09 20.76 42.04
CA GLN A 286 22.40 21.18 42.52
C GLN A 286 22.75 22.58 41.99
N GLY A 287 23.35 23.40 42.86
CA GLY A 287 23.85 24.74 42.48
C GLY A 287 25.26 24.73 41.89
N TRP A 288 25.93 23.57 41.87
CA TRP A 288 27.28 23.39 41.35
C TRP A 288 27.30 22.19 40.41
N HIS A 289 27.96 22.35 39.26
CA HIS A 289 28.11 21.30 38.26
C HIS A 289 29.57 21.17 37.84
N ASP A 290 30.06 19.93 37.81
CA ASP A 290 31.42 19.59 37.38
C ASP A 290 31.54 19.56 35.85
N VAL A 291 31.38 20.73 35.22
CA VAL A 291 31.56 20.93 33.77
C VAL A 291 32.79 21.80 33.55
N GLY A 292 33.84 21.26 32.92
CA GLY A 292 35.12 21.97 32.76
C GLY A 292 35.81 22.20 34.12
N PRO A 293 36.17 23.44 34.50
CA PRO A 293 36.72 23.77 35.81
C PRO A 293 35.67 23.87 36.94
N GLY A 294 34.39 23.63 36.63
CA GLY A 294 33.25 23.80 37.53
C GLY A 294 32.38 25.00 37.15
N SER A 295 31.06 24.88 37.32
CA SER A 295 30.08 25.89 36.92
C SER A 295 28.96 26.03 37.95
N ILE A 296 28.56 27.28 38.21
CA ILE A 296 27.36 27.65 38.99
C ILE A 296 26.17 28.02 38.10
N ALA A 297 26.32 27.89 36.78
CA ALA A 297 25.23 28.19 35.85
C ALA A 297 24.08 27.21 36.09
N PRO A 298 22.81 27.69 36.16
CA PRO A 298 21.69 26.82 36.41
C PRO A 298 21.54 25.77 35.30
N ALA A 299 21.18 24.55 35.69
CA ALA A 299 20.93 23.47 34.75
C ALA A 299 19.86 23.87 33.71
N PRO A 300 20.06 23.55 32.42
CA PRO A 300 19.09 23.92 31.39
C PRO A 300 17.69 23.35 31.64
N PRO A 301 16.61 24.14 31.45
CA PRO A 301 15.25 23.70 31.75
C PRO A 301 14.77 22.48 30.94
N TYR A 302 15.33 22.22 29.75
CA TYR A 302 14.99 21.04 28.96
C TYR A 302 15.37 19.71 29.64
N PHE A 303 16.22 19.72 30.68
CA PHE A 303 16.46 18.52 31.50
C PHE A 303 15.19 18.00 32.16
N MET A 304 14.21 18.85 32.45
CA MET A 304 12.90 18.40 32.96
C MET A 304 12.10 17.60 31.91
N LEU A 305 12.23 17.96 30.64
CA LEU A 305 11.61 17.20 29.55
C LEU A 305 12.26 15.81 29.43
N ILE A 306 13.59 15.74 29.54
CA ILE A 306 14.33 14.47 29.51
C ILE A 306 14.03 13.63 30.76
N PHE A 307 13.95 14.26 31.94
CA PHE A 307 13.54 13.61 33.19
C PHE A 307 12.16 12.95 33.03
N SER A 308 11.18 13.67 32.47
CA SER A 308 9.84 13.12 32.24
C SER A 308 9.83 11.94 31.25
N ALA A 309 10.64 12.00 30.20
CA ALA A 309 10.80 10.91 29.25
C ALA A 309 11.52 9.70 29.87
N GLY A 310 12.54 9.93 30.67
CA GLY A 310 13.27 8.89 31.41
C GLY A 310 12.39 8.20 32.47
N ALA A 311 11.53 8.96 33.15
CA ALA A 311 10.58 8.41 34.12
C ALA A 311 9.59 7.42 33.45
N LEU A 312 9.14 7.74 32.22
CA LEU A 312 8.32 6.84 31.42
C LEU A 312 9.09 5.59 30.95
N LEU A 313 10.40 5.68 30.79
CA LEU A 313 11.30 4.61 30.37
C LEU A 313 11.90 3.83 31.54
N LEU A 314 11.12 3.66 32.61
CA LEU A 314 11.50 2.88 33.81
C LEU A 314 12.75 3.42 34.52
N GLY A 315 12.98 4.73 34.48
CA GLY A 315 14.08 5.39 35.21
C GLY A 315 15.41 5.45 34.46
N LYS A 316 15.45 5.06 33.18
CA LYS A 316 16.67 5.07 32.34
C LYS A 316 16.80 6.37 31.54
N SER A 317 17.60 7.30 32.05
CA SER A 317 17.87 8.62 31.43
C SER A 317 18.68 8.54 30.15
N ALA A 318 19.69 7.67 30.10
CA ALA A 318 20.51 7.46 28.90
C ALA A 318 19.67 6.98 27.70
N LEU A 319 18.73 6.07 27.93
CA LEU A 319 17.81 5.60 26.88
C LEU A 319 16.89 6.72 26.39
N ALA A 320 16.43 7.61 27.27
CA ALA A 320 15.59 8.73 26.87
C ALA A 320 16.32 9.66 25.90
N VAL A 321 17.58 10.00 26.20
CA VAL A 321 18.43 10.82 25.32
C VAL A 321 18.71 10.10 24.00
N GLN A 322 18.98 8.80 24.03
CA GLN A 322 19.16 8.00 22.82
C GLN A 322 17.93 8.02 21.91
N ILE A 323 16.74 7.80 22.47
CA ILE A 323 15.50 7.78 21.70
C ILE A 323 15.19 9.17 21.13
N VAL A 324 15.37 10.23 21.91
CA VAL A 324 15.18 11.62 21.46
C VAL A 324 16.12 11.95 20.31
N MET A 325 17.39 11.57 20.41
CA MET A 325 18.37 11.81 19.34
C MET A 325 18.12 10.95 18.11
N LEU A 326 17.77 9.68 18.27
CA LEU A 326 17.50 8.77 17.16
C LEU A 326 16.23 9.16 16.40
N LEU A 327 15.14 9.41 17.12
CA LEU A 327 13.83 9.65 16.53
C LEU A 327 13.55 11.13 16.26
N GLY A 328 14.42 12.05 16.68
CA GLY A 328 14.17 13.48 16.55
C GLY A 328 13.97 13.97 15.14
N LEU A 329 14.76 13.46 14.20
CA LEU A 329 14.61 13.79 12.79
C LEU A 329 13.25 13.33 12.24
N ALA A 330 12.89 12.08 12.53
CA ALA A 330 11.64 11.48 12.06
C ALA A 330 10.42 12.16 12.71
N PHE A 331 10.51 12.48 14.01
CA PHE A 331 9.45 13.14 14.75
C PHE A 331 9.26 14.59 14.32
N ALA A 332 10.34 15.34 14.05
CA ALA A 332 10.27 16.69 13.50
C ALA A 332 9.58 16.71 12.12
N GLY A 333 9.94 15.76 11.23
CA GLY A 333 9.26 15.59 9.95
C GLY A 333 7.78 15.23 10.09
N TRP A 334 7.44 14.32 11.01
CA TRP A 334 6.06 13.96 11.31
C TRP A 334 5.25 15.14 11.85
N ALA A 335 5.81 15.90 12.80
CA ALA A 335 5.21 17.08 13.38
C ALA A 335 4.91 18.14 12.31
N ALA A 336 5.88 18.41 11.44
CA ALA A 336 5.71 19.31 10.30
C ALA A 336 4.59 18.82 9.37
N TYR A 337 4.60 17.54 8.96
CA TYR A 337 3.57 16.97 8.09
C TYR A 337 2.16 17.10 8.68
N PHE A 338 2.00 16.78 9.97
CA PHE A 338 0.72 16.89 10.66
C PHE A 338 0.23 18.34 10.71
N CYS A 339 1.14 19.28 10.94
CA CYS A 339 0.81 20.69 11.04
C CYS A 339 0.49 21.32 9.68
N LEU A 340 1.23 20.97 8.63
CA LEU A 340 1.00 21.40 7.25
C LEU A 340 -0.31 20.85 6.66
N ARG A 341 -0.92 19.82 7.27
CA ARG A 341 -2.20 19.26 6.82
C ARG A 341 -3.34 20.26 6.75
N SER A 342 -3.35 21.30 7.58
CA SER A 342 -4.40 22.32 7.56
C SER A 342 -4.19 23.42 6.52
N VAL A 343 -3.00 23.52 5.93
CA VAL A 343 -2.63 24.62 5.02
C VAL A 343 -2.45 24.12 3.59
N ILE A 344 -1.74 23.01 3.40
CA ILE A 344 -1.41 22.48 2.07
C ILE A 344 -2.35 21.33 1.74
N GLY A 345 -3.22 21.51 0.75
CA GLY A 345 -4.13 20.47 0.26
C GLY A 345 -3.43 19.33 -0.47
N SER A 346 -2.37 19.63 -1.23
CA SER A 346 -1.63 18.65 -2.03
C SER A 346 -0.74 17.75 -1.15
N LYS A 347 -0.99 16.43 -1.21
CA LYS A 347 -0.21 15.41 -0.49
C LYS A 347 1.29 15.41 -0.84
N PRO A 348 1.72 15.45 -2.11
CA PRO A 348 3.15 15.36 -2.44
C PRO A 348 3.94 16.57 -1.93
N VAL A 349 3.38 17.78 -2.10
CA VAL A 349 4.01 19.02 -1.59
C VAL A 349 4.14 19.00 -0.08
N ARG A 350 3.14 18.46 0.62
CA ARG A 350 3.19 18.31 2.09
C ARG A 350 4.29 17.37 2.55
N ILE A 351 4.48 16.24 1.86
CA ILE A 351 5.58 15.29 2.16
C ILE A 351 6.91 15.98 1.91
N TRP A 352 7.07 16.62 0.76
CA TRP A 352 8.30 17.32 0.39
C TRP A 352 8.67 18.40 1.42
N ALA A 353 7.72 19.25 1.82
CA ALA A 353 7.95 20.28 2.84
C ALA A 353 8.31 19.70 4.21
N ALA A 354 7.68 18.59 4.61
CA ALA A 354 7.97 17.93 5.88
C ALA A 354 9.36 17.27 5.91
N VAL A 355 9.77 16.64 4.80
CA VAL A 355 11.12 16.08 4.64
C VAL A 355 12.16 17.19 4.63
N MET A 356 11.93 18.28 3.90
CA MET A 356 12.84 19.43 3.89
C MET A 356 12.98 20.05 5.28
N TYR A 357 11.88 20.16 6.05
CA TYR A 357 11.94 20.62 7.44
C TYR A 357 12.78 19.71 8.33
N ALA A 358 12.62 18.39 8.22
CA ALA A 358 13.41 17.45 9.00
C ALA A 358 14.90 17.58 8.67
N VAL A 359 15.26 17.64 7.39
CA VAL A 359 16.66 17.63 6.92
C VAL A 359 17.28 19.03 6.89
N LEU A 360 16.66 20.04 7.51
CA LEU A 360 17.21 21.40 7.56
C LEU A 360 18.65 21.36 8.12
N PRO A 361 19.61 22.12 7.54
CA PRO A 361 21.00 22.14 8.03
C PRO A 361 21.12 22.49 9.51
N THR A 362 20.18 23.28 10.04
CA THR A 362 20.11 23.62 11.47
C THR A 362 19.72 22.43 12.35
N VAL A 363 18.77 21.60 11.90
CA VAL A 363 18.31 20.41 12.65
C VAL A 363 19.37 19.31 12.59
N THR A 364 19.91 19.05 11.40
CA THR A 364 20.97 18.05 11.22
C THR A 364 22.27 18.46 11.92
N GLY A 365 22.66 19.74 11.83
CA GLY A 365 23.80 20.29 12.57
C GLY A 365 23.63 20.27 14.09
N ALA A 366 22.40 20.50 14.58
CA ALA A 366 22.09 20.36 16.00
C ALA A 366 22.23 18.90 16.49
N MET A 367 21.78 17.94 15.68
CA MET A 367 21.90 16.51 15.99
C MET A 367 23.36 16.05 16.00
N THR A 368 24.16 16.45 15.00
CA THR A 368 25.60 16.08 14.95
C THR A 368 26.40 16.73 16.07
N ALA A 369 26.08 17.97 16.44
CA ALA A 369 26.70 18.64 17.57
C ALA A 369 26.22 18.09 18.93
N GLY A 370 25.16 17.28 18.98
CA GLY A 370 24.59 16.75 20.22
C GLY A 370 23.80 17.78 21.04
N ARG A 371 23.28 18.84 20.40
CA ARG A 371 22.54 19.91 21.07
C ARG A 371 21.08 19.49 21.33
N LEU A 372 20.85 18.83 22.47
CA LEU A 372 19.54 18.31 22.89
C LEU A 372 18.40 19.35 22.85
N GLY A 373 18.63 20.55 23.39
CA GLY A 373 17.62 21.61 23.40
C GLY A 373 17.14 21.98 22.00
N THR A 374 18.05 22.16 21.04
CA THR A 374 17.66 22.48 19.65
C THR A 374 16.92 21.35 18.93
N VAL A 375 17.24 20.09 19.24
CA VAL A 375 16.53 18.93 18.67
C VAL A 375 15.09 18.86 19.21
N ILE A 376 14.92 19.04 20.53
CA ILE A 376 13.59 19.09 21.15
C ILE A 376 12.78 20.28 20.59
N ALA A 377 13.42 21.44 20.41
CA ALA A 377 12.75 22.59 19.83
C ALA A 377 12.28 22.31 18.40
N ALA A 378 13.09 21.65 17.56
CA ALA A 378 12.69 21.26 16.20
C ALA A 378 11.50 20.27 16.19
N MET A 379 11.38 19.39 17.18
CA MET A 379 10.23 18.50 17.32
C MET A 379 8.94 19.26 17.68
N VAL A 380 9.03 20.23 18.60
CA VAL A 380 7.87 20.93 19.19
C VAL A 380 7.42 22.12 18.32
N PHE A 381 8.35 22.75 17.61
CA PHE A 381 8.11 24.00 16.88
C PHE A 381 6.93 23.96 15.90
N PRO A 382 6.74 22.93 15.04
CA PRO A 382 5.60 22.89 14.14
C PRO A 382 4.26 22.88 14.88
N PHE A 383 4.17 22.19 16.02
CA PHE A 383 2.96 22.15 16.84
C PHE A 383 2.68 23.49 17.50
N ALA A 384 3.70 24.14 18.05
CA ALA A 384 3.57 25.46 18.66
C ALA A 384 3.09 26.49 17.62
N LEU A 385 3.73 26.55 16.46
CA LEU A 385 3.37 27.45 15.37
C LEU A 385 1.90 27.26 14.94
N ARG A 386 1.49 26.02 14.71
CA ARG A 386 0.10 25.71 14.34
C ARG A 386 -0.89 26.10 15.44
N SER A 387 -0.53 25.87 16.70
CA SER A 387 -1.39 26.17 17.84
C SER A 387 -1.57 27.68 18.00
N CYS A 388 -0.50 28.48 17.83
CA CYS A 388 -0.56 29.95 17.80
C CYS A 388 -1.44 30.47 16.66
N VAL A 389 -1.27 29.96 15.44
CA VAL A 389 -2.11 30.37 14.30
C VAL A 389 -3.60 30.06 14.54
N ARG A 390 -3.90 28.91 15.16
CA ARG A 390 -5.28 28.55 15.52
C ARG A 390 -5.87 29.42 16.62
N LEU A 391 -5.05 29.82 17.59
CA LEU A 391 -5.44 30.75 18.65
C LEU A 391 -5.83 32.12 18.07
N ALA A 392 -5.11 32.58 17.05
CA ALA A 392 -5.36 33.86 16.39
C ALA A 392 -6.59 33.86 15.46
N THR A 393 -7.04 32.70 14.99
CA THR A 393 -8.03 32.59 13.89
C THR A 393 -9.39 32.03 14.29
N THR A 394 -9.54 31.43 15.48
CA THR A 394 -10.79 30.76 15.90
C THR A 394 -11.19 31.14 17.31
N ASN A 395 -12.49 31.07 17.64
CA ASN A 395 -12.97 31.23 19.02
C ASN A 395 -12.22 30.26 19.94
N THR A 396 -11.50 30.84 20.91
CA THR A 396 -10.55 30.14 21.75
C THR A 396 -11.28 29.48 22.92
N THR A 397 -10.84 28.27 23.27
CA THR A 397 -11.26 27.59 24.49
C THR A 397 -10.10 27.60 25.46
N LEU A 398 -10.35 27.69 26.77
CA LEU A 398 -9.31 27.70 27.81
C LEU A 398 -8.30 26.54 27.66
N ARG A 399 -8.78 25.35 27.28
CA ARG A 399 -7.93 24.17 27.04
C ARG A 399 -6.92 24.35 25.90
N ARG A 400 -7.31 25.06 24.83
CA ARG A 400 -6.42 25.36 23.69
C ARG A 400 -5.37 26.40 24.07
N ALA A 401 -5.77 27.43 24.82
CA ALA A 401 -4.86 28.45 25.34
C ALA A 401 -3.82 27.85 26.32
N ALA A 402 -4.26 26.94 27.19
CA ALA A 402 -3.36 26.18 28.06
C ALA A 402 -2.40 25.28 27.24
N GLY A 403 -2.90 24.61 26.21
CA GLY A 403 -2.08 23.80 25.30
C GLY A 403 -1.03 24.62 24.53
N THR A 404 -1.40 25.80 24.01
CA THR A 404 -0.44 26.73 23.39
C THR A 404 0.62 27.19 24.39
N ALA A 405 0.23 27.55 25.61
CA ALA A 405 1.15 28.01 26.64
C ALA A 405 2.16 26.92 27.02
N LEU A 406 1.72 25.66 27.14
CA LEU A 406 2.62 24.53 27.40
C LEU A 406 3.61 24.29 26.26
N LEU A 407 3.19 24.38 25.00
CA LEU A 407 4.07 24.22 23.84
C LEU A 407 5.10 25.35 23.74
N LEU A 408 4.69 26.59 24.03
CA LEU A 408 5.60 27.74 24.08
C LEU A 408 6.58 27.64 25.26
N ALA A 409 6.11 27.19 26.42
CA ALA A 409 6.97 26.94 27.57
C ALA A 409 8.02 25.85 27.27
N ALA A 410 7.62 24.76 26.60
CA ALA A 410 8.56 23.72 26.16
C ALA A 410 9.59 24.24 25.16
N LEU A 411 9.21 25.12 24.22
CA LEU A 411 10.14 25.79 23.31
C LEU A 411 11.12 26.72 24.04
N ALA A 412 10.60 27.55 24.95
CA ALA A 412 11.41 28.47 25.76
C ALA A 412 12.38 27.73 26.69
N ALA A 413 11.99 26.56 27.19
CA ALA A 413 12.84 25.67 27.97
C ALA A 413 13.98 25.04 27.13
N ALA A 414 13.73 24.82 25.84
CA ALA A 414 14.63 24.11 24.94
C ALA A 414 15.64 25.03 24.23
N VAL A 415 15.23 26.24 23.85
CA VAL A 415 16.09 27.24 23.21
C VAL A 415 15.93 28.58 23.93
N PRO A 416 16.95 29.03 24.70
CA PRO A 416 16.91 30.30 25.43
C PRO A 416 16.71 31.53 24.53
N PHE A 417 17.00 31.43 23.24
CA PHE A 417 16.88 32.53 22.28
C PHE A 417 15.43 32.99 22.02
N PHE A 418 14.40 32.26 22.48
CA PHE A 418 13.01 32.71 22.47
C PHE A 418 12.68 33.73 23.59
N TRP A 419 13.64 34.01 24.48
CA TRP A 419 13.49 35.01 25.55
C TRP A 419 13.83 36.44 25.11
N LEU A 420 14.57 36.60 24.01
CA LEU A 420 14.97 37.87 23.42
C LEU A 420 14.06 38.18 22.23
#